data_AF-A0A918HQ87-F1
#
_entry.id   AF-A0A918HQ87-F1
#
_cell.length_a   1.000
_cell.length_b   1.000
_cell.length_c   1.000
_cell.angle_alpha   90.00
_cell.angle_beta   90.00
_cell.angle_gamma   90.00
#
_symmetry.space_group_name_H-M   'P 1'
#
loop_
_entity.id
_entity.type
_entity.pdbx_description
1 polymer ?
#
loop_
_entity_poly.entity_id
_entity_poly.type
_entity_poly.pdbx_seq_one_letter_code
_entity_poly.pdbx_strand_id
1 'polypeptide(L)'
;MGVGISTGPAELLVVDLDCHADTPPSEPSEVLPAFSVPEDLLKAVRNGLDAFRILSQALDGEDFTDGERTLAVRTPSGGMHLYFRTPRQTTWRCSTGGNLKGVALGWQLDVRAHGGYIIAPGTQVAAGIYEAVGSCRQPARLPGWLAGALEQTGHLLAARPPAQTRSRVPNRARMATTSPATTSAWAAKVAATALSDVADCASISEGSGWNTKVNRAAYTLGGLVAAGFITNQAGAEAALLEAALYARPERAQQARSIIQSGLVAGQRQPLTPKDR
;
A
#
# COMPACT_ATOMS: atom_id res chain seq x y z
N MET A 1 11.46 -31.74 -11.80
CA MET A 1 10.13 -31.11 -11.94
C MET A 1 10.05 -29.96 -10.95
N GLY A 2 9.55 -28.80 -11.36
CA GLY A 2 9.38 -27.65 -10.46
C GLY A 2 8.12 -27.78 -9.61
N VAL A 3 8.16 -27.36 -8.34
CA VAL A 3 6.99 -27.32 -7.47
C VAL A 3 6.64 -25.86 -7.18
N GLY A 4 5.38 -25.49 -7.42
CA GLY A 4 4.83 -24.17 -7.09
C GLY A 4 3.91 -24.22 -5.87
N ILE A 5 3.89 -23.15 -5.08
CA ILE A 5 2.99 -22.94 -3.95
C ILE A 5 2.03 -21.82 -4.34
N SER A 6 0.72 -22.10 -4.37
CA SER A 6 -0.29 -21.05 -4.46
C SER A 6 -0.40 -20.37 -3.10
N THR A 7 0.05 -19.12 -3.00
CA THR A 7 0.28 -18.43 -1.73
C THR A 7 -1.03 -18.11 -1.00
N GLY A 8 -2.08 -17.69 -1.73
CA GLY A 8 -3.40 -17.41 -1.16
C GLY A 8 -4.02 -18.61 -0.41
N PRO A 9 -4.28 -19.76 -1.06
CA PRO A 9 -4.80 -20.96 -0.40
C PRO A 9 -3.89 -21.53 0.69
N ALA A 10 -2.58 -21.30 0.61
CA ALA A 10 -1.62 -21.67 1.65
C ALA A 10 -1.60 -20.70 2.86
N GLU A 11 -2.42 -19.63 2.83
CA GLU A 11 -2.45 -18.57 3.84
C GLU A 11 -1.09 -17.87 4.01
N LEU A 12 -0.32 -17.83 2.92
CA LEU A 12 1.00 -17.22 2.85
C LEU A 12 0.97 -15.88 2.14
N LEU A 13 1.81 -14.97 2.64
CA LEU A 13 2.31 -13.81 1.91
C LEU A 13 3.81 -13.96 1.79
N VAL A 14 4.35 -13.79 0.60
CA VAL A 14 5.79 -13.83 0.35
C VAL A 14 6.23 -12.49 -0.20
N VAL A 15 7.22 -11.86 0.43
CA VAL A 15 7.91 -10.71 -0.16
C VAL A 15 9.05 -11.26 -1.00
N ASP A 16 9.00 -10.96 -2.30
CA ASP A 16 9.92 -11.42 -3.34
C ASP A 16 10.92 -10.29 -3.62
N LEU A 17 12.12 -10.45 -3.09
CA LEU A 17 13.23 -9.50 -3.18
C LEU A 17 14.04 -9.81 -4.43
N ASP A 18 13.82 -9.03 -5.47
CA ASP A 18 14.43 -9.26 -6.77
C ASP A 18 15.84 -8.68 -6.89
N CYS A 19 16.65 -9.28 -7.76
CA CYS A 19 18.00 -8.81 -8.14
C CYS A 19 18.19 -8.72 -9.66
N HIS A 20 17.12 -8.69 -10.45
CA HIS A 20 17.18 -8.81 -11.91
C HIS A 20 17.32 -7.49 -12.66
N ALA A 21 17.15 -6.34 -11.98
CA ALA A 21 17.39 -5.04 -12.58
C ALA A 21 18.75 -4.49 -12.16
N ASP A 22 19.65 -4.31 -13.14
CA ASP A 22 21.03 -3.84 -12.93
C ASP A 22 21.12 -2.34 -12.61
N THR A 23 20.05 -1.58 -12.88
CA THR A 23 20.03 -0.12 -12.71
C THR A 23 18.82 0.31 -11.87
N PRO A 24 19.04 0.95 -10.70
CA PRO A 24 17.99 1.61 -9.94
C PRO A 24 17.24 2.69 -10.74
N PRO A 25 16.02 3.07 -10.30
CA PRO A 25 15.33 4.23 -10.87
C PRO A 25 16.21 5.48 -10.84
N SER A 26 16.11 6.32 -11.87
CA SER A 26 16.90 7.55 -11.97
C SER A 26 16.60 8.52 -10.83
N GLU A 27 15.36 8.55 -10.37
CA GLU A 27 14.92 9.33 -9.21
C GLU A 27 14.99 8.45 -7.95
N PRO A 28 15.84 8.76 -6.94
CA PRO A 28 15.98 7.90 -5.76
C PRO A 28 14.66 7.66 -5.00
N SER A 29 13.78 8.68 -4.97
CA SER A 29 12.46 8.59 -4.34
C SER A 29 11.55 7.51 -4.96
N GLU A 30 11.81 7.09 -6.19
CA GLU A 30 11.07 6.03 -6.88
C GLU A 30 11.41 4.62 -6.36
N VAL A 31 12.49 4.46 -5.58
CA VAL A 31 12.82 3.17 -4.97
C VAL A 31 11.79 2.76 -3.92
N LEU A 32 11.33 3.71 -3.09
CA LEU A 32 10.34 3.51 -2.04
C LEU A 32 9.32 4.67 -2.02
N PRO A 33 8.49 4.83 -3.07
CA PRO A 33 7.73 6.07 -3.32
C PRO A 33 6.62 6.32 -2.29
N ALA A 34 6.19 5.29 -1.57
CA ALA A 34 5.19 5.42 -0.52
C ALA A 34 5.81 5.80 0.84
N PHE A 35 7.12 5.78 1.00
CA PHE A 35 7.80 5.89 2.29
C PHE A 35 8.73 7.10 2.34
N SER A 36 8.77 7.76 3.50
CA SER A 36 9.66 8.90 3.73
C SER A 36 11.04 8.38 4.14
N VAL A 37 11.94 8.24 3.17
CA VAL A 37 13.31 7.75 3.38
C VAL A 37 14.30 8.83 2.92
N PRO A 38 15.37 9.12 3.69
CA PRO A 38 16.44 10.02 3.25
C PRO A 38 17.02 9.59 1.89
N GLU A 39 17.13 10.52 0.95
CA GLU A 39 17.59 10.23 -0.41
C GLU A 39 18.98 9.58 -0.46
N ASP A 40 19.87 9.92 0.46
CA ASP A 40 21.23 9.35 0.49
C ASP A 40 21.22 7.84 0.79
N LEU A 41 20.24 7.36 1.57
CA LEU A 41 20.02 5.93 1.75
C LEU A 41 19.47 5.30 0.48
N LEU A 42 18.51 5.95 -0.19
CA LEU A 42 17.92 5.44 -1.42
C LEU A 42 18.93 5.34 -2.58
N LYS A 43 19.90 6.27 -2.66
CA LYS A 43 21.00 6.23 -3.64
C LYS A 43 21.96 5.04 -3.45
N ALA A 44 22.01 4.47 -2.25
CA ALA A 44 22.83 3.30 -1.95
C ALA A 44 22.17 1.98 -2.40
N VAL A 45 20.87 1.98 -2.72
CA VAL A 45 20.13 0.77 -3.11
C VAL A 45 20.62 0.23 -4.44
N ARG A 46 20.97 -1.06 -4.49
CA ARG A 46 21.36 -1.75 -5.73
C ARG A 46 20.38 -2.80 -6.20
N ASN A 47 19.61 -3.38 -5.28
CA ASN A 47 18.66 -4.46 -5.57
C ASN A 47 17.54 -4.50 -4.52
N GLY A 48 16.64 -5.48 -4.63
CA GLY A 48 15.53 -5.69 -3.71
C GLY A 48 15.96 -6.01 -2.27
N LEU A 49 17.13 -6.61 -2.04
CA LEU A 49 17.62 -6.83 -0.67
C LEU A 49 17.98 -5.50 0.01
N ASP A 50 18.68 -4.62 -0.69
CA ASP A 50 19.01 -3.29 -0.15
C ASP A 50 17.74 -2.45 0.06
N ALA A 51 16.81 -2.48 -0.90
CA ALA A 51 15.53 -1.80 -0.79
C ALA A 51 14.74 -2.27 0.43
N PHE A 52 14.70 -3.59 0.69
CA PHE A 52 14.02 -4.15 1.85
C PHE A 52 14.68 -3.74 3.17
N ARG A 53 16.02 -3.78 3.25
CA ARG A 53 16.76 -3.38 4.47
C ARG A 53 16.56 -1.92 4.81
N ILE A 54 16.54 -1.06 3.79
CA ILE A 54 16.26 0.37 3.97
C ILE A 54 14.80 0.58 4.37
N LEU A 55 13.86 -0.16 3.78
CA LEU A 55 12.45 -0.11 4.18
C LEU A 55 12.27 -0.55 5.64
N SER A 56 12.87 -1.68 6.05
CA SER A 56 12.79 -2.15 7.42
C SER A 56 13.41 -1.14 8.39
N GLN A 57 14.58 -0.56 8.06
CA GLN A 57 15.19 0.47 8.87
C GLN A 57 14.32 1.74 8.99
N ALA A 58 13.75 2.22 7.87
CA ALA A 58 12.92 3.41 7.85
C ALA A 58 11.61 3.25 8.65
N LEU A 59 11.15 2.01 8.84
CA LEU A 59 9.95 1.68 9.59
C LEU A 59 10.23 1.11 10.99
N ASP A 60 11.49 1.17 11.46
CA ASP A 60 11.95 0.57 12.74
C ASP A 60 11.54 -0.91 12.87
N GLY A 61 11.63 -1.63 11.75
CA GLY A 61 11.25 -3.03 11.60
C GLY A 61 12.45 -3.97 11.51
N GLU A 62 12.17 -5.27 11.57
CA GLU A 62 13.17 -6.32 11.48
C GLU A 62 13.70 -6.57 10.06
N ASP A 63 15.02 -6.76 9.94
CA ASP A 63 15.61 -7.42 8.76
C ASP A 63 15.41 -8.94 8.84
N PHE A 64 14.83 -9.54 7.81
CA PHE A 64 14.57 -10.98 7.72
C PHE A 64 15.48 -11.69 6.71
N THR A 65 16.43 -10.98 6.09
CA THR A 65 17.28 -11.51 5.01
C THR A 65 18.33 -12.51 5.48
N ASP A 66 18.57 -12.62 6.79
CA ASP A 66 19.44 -13.63 7.41
C ASP A 66 18.78 -15.01 7.54
N GLY A 67 17.45 -15.10 7.44
CA GLY A 67 16.70 -16.34 7.60
C GLY A 67 16.62 -16.87 9.03
N GLU A 68 16.86 -16.04 10.05
CA GLU A 68 16.80 -16.47 11.46
C GLU A 68 15.40 -16.30 12.06
N ARG A 69 14.63 -15.33 11.56
CA ARG A 69 13.32 -14.97 12.15
C ARG A 69 12.12 -15.42 11.34
N THR A 70 12.31 -15.75 10.07
CA THR A 70 11.27 -16.32 9.20
C THR A 70 11.90 -17.22 8.14
N LEU A 71 11.11 -18.08 7.50
CA LEU A 71 11.59 -18.84 6.35
C LEU A 71 12.01 -17.86 5.24
N ALA A 72 13.31 -17.81 4.98
CA ALA A 72 13.93 -17.07 3.88
C ALA A 72 14.52 -18.06 2.87
N VAL A 73 14.37 -17.78 1.58
CA VAL A 73 14.83 -18.68 0.51
C VAL A 73 15.54 -17.87 -0.57
N ARG A 74 16.83 -18.13 -0.78
CA ARG A 74 17.60 -17.56 -1.86
C ARG A 74 17.09 -18.09 -3.19
N THR A 75 16.89 -17.20 -4.15
CA THR A 75 16.47 -17.56 -5.51
C THR A 75 17.70 -17.79 -6.39
N PRO A 76 17.58 -18.57 -7.48
CA PRO A 76 18.69 -18.77 -8.42
C PRO A 76 19.21 -17.47 -9.08
N SER A 77 18.38 -16.43 -9.17
CA SER A 77 18.76 -15.12 -9.69
C SER A 77 19.54 -14.26 -8.67
N GLY A 78 19.81 -14.78 -7.47
CA GLY A 78 20.48 -14.04 -6.39
C GLY A 78 19.54 -13.17 -5.54
N GLY A 79 18.24 -13.22 -5.80
CA GLY A 79 17.20 -12.61 -4.96
C GLY A 79 16.84 -13.46 -3.74
N MET A 80 15.75 -13.09 -3.06
CA MET A 80 15.30 -13.76 -1.83
C MET A 80 13.78 -13.73 -1.68
N HIS A 81 13.18 -14.85 -1.32
CA HIS A 81 11.79 -14.92 -0.88
C HIS A 81 11.72 -14.91 0.65
N LEU A 82 10.95 -13.98 1.23
CA LEU A 82 10.65 -13.92 2.66
C LEU A 82 9.20 -14.35 2.90
N TYR A 83 8.99 -15.48 3.58
CA TYR A 83 7.67 -16.07 3.76
C TYR A 83 7.02 -15.64 5.06
N PHE A 84 5.73 -15.32 5.04
CA PHE A 84 4.94 -14.96 6.22
C PHE A 84 3.56 -15.64 6.18
N ARG A 85 3.05 -16.02 7.35
CA ARG A 85 1.66 -16.45 7.56
C ARG A 85 0.76 -15.23 7.73
N THR A 86 -0.40 -15.29 7.09
CA THR A 86 -1.43 -14.26 7.17
C THR A 86 -2.65 -14.78 7.93
N PRO A 87 -3.40 -13.92 8.65
CA PRO A 87 -4.67 -14.34 9.25
C PRO A 87 -5.70 -14.75 8.18
N ARG A 88 -6.49 -15.80 8.43
CA ARG A 88 -7.47 -16.39 7.48
C ARG A 88 -8.52 -15.43 6.91
N GLN A 89 -8.70 -14.26 7.53
CA GLN A 89 -9.71 -13.26 7.15
C GLN A 89 -9.11 -12.01 6.48
N THR A 90 -7.79 -11.99 6.27
CA THR A 90 -7.09 -10.89 5.63
C THR A 90 -6.66 -11.34 4.24
N THR A 91 -7.17 -10.67 3.20
CA THR A 91 -6.77 -10.97 1.82
C THR A 91 -5.78 -9.92 1.34
N TRP A 92 -4.60 -10.35 0.94
CA TRP A 92 -3.57 -9.48 0.37
C TRP A 92 -3.50 -9.68 -1.14
N ARG A 93 -3.47 -8.59 -1.89
CA ARG A 93 -3.30 -8.54 -3.35
C ARG A 93 -1.87 -8.94 -3.69
N CYS A 94 -1.72 -9.81 -4.68
CA CYS A 94 -0.42 -10.03 -5.33
C CYS A 94 -0.02 -8.79 -6.14
N SER A 95 1.24 -8.38 -6.04
CA SER A 95 1.86 -7.46 -6.99
C SER A 95 2.74 -8.24 -7.97
N THR A 96 2.84 -7.71 -9.18
CA THR A 96 3.70 -8.22 -10.25
C THR A 96 4.22 -7.00 -10.98
N GLY A 97 5.52 -6.75 -10.86
CA GLY A 97 6.20 -5.81 -11.72
C GLY A 97 7.05 -4.83 -10.94
N GLY A 98 8.37 -4.96 -11.09
CA GLY A 98 9.37 -3.96 -10.71
C GLY A 98 9.23 -2.60 -11.43
N ASN A 99 8.13 -2.37 -12.15
CA ASN A 99 7.72 -1.12 -12.73
C ASN A 99 6.61 -0.50 -11.86
N LEU A 100 6.87 0.69 -11.34
CA LEU A 100 6.04 1.49 -10.41
C LEU A 100 4.66 1.94 -10.98
N LYS A 101 4.17 1.27 -12.03
CA LYS A 101 2.92 1.55 -12.73
C LYS A 101 1.70 0.85 -12.10
N GLY A 102 1.84 0.27 -10.91
CA GLY A 102 0.80 -0.46 -10.19
C GLY A 102 1.03 -0.50 -8.66
N VAL A 103 0.28 -1.37 -7.97
CA VAL A 103 0.51 -1.66 -6.54
C VAL A 103 1.87 -2.34 -6.41
N ALA A 104 2.81 -1.70 -5.69
CA ALA A 104 4.16 -2.19 -5.45
C ALA A 104 4.61 -1.80 -4.05
N LEU A 105 5.35 -2.67 -3.36
CA LEU A 105 5.93 -2.34 -2.06
C LEU A 105 7.15 -1.41 -2.23
N GLY A 106 7.84 -1.54 -3.36
CA GLY A 106 9.00 -0.73 -3.73
C GLY A 106 9.64 -1.29 -5.00
N TRP A 107 10.68 -0.62 -5.49
CA TRP A 107 11.48 -1.13 -6.59
C TRP A 107 12.13 -2.46 -6.20
N GLN A 108 11.93 -3.51 -7.01
CA GLN A 108 12.38 -4.88 -6.75
C GLN A 108 11.82 -5.52 -5.47
N LEU A 109 10.68 -5.03 -4.97
CA LEU A 109 9.94 -5.60 -3.84
C LEU A 109 8.54 -6.05 -4.30
N ASP A 110 8.47 -7.25 -4.86
CA ASP A 110 7.21 -7.88 -5.27
C ASP A 110 6.54 -8.57 -4.07
N VAL A 111 5.21 -8.70 -4.11
CA VAL A 111 4.41 -9.36 -3.07
C VAL A 111 3.61 -10.48 -3.70
N ARG A 112 3.89 -11.72 -3.31
CA ARG A 112 3.15 -12.91 -3.74
C ARG A 112 2.14 -13.28 -2.67
N ALA A 113 0.86 -13.09 -2.98
CA ALA A 113 -0.24 -13.35 -2.06
C ALA A 113 -1.47 -13.89 -2.82
N HIS A 114 -2.69 -13.50 -2.47
CA HIS A 114 -3.89 -14.01 -3.13
C HIS A 114 -3.85 -13.77 -4.65
N GLY A 115 -4.14 -14.82 -5.42
CA GLY A 115 -4.04 -14.82 -6.88
C GLY A 115 -2.62 -15.04 -7.43
N GLY A 116 -1.61 -15.16 -6.56
CA GLY A 116 -0.22 -15.43 -6.92
C GLY A 116 0.23 -16.85 -6.60
N TYR A 117 1.44 -17.16 -7.06
CA TYR A 117 2.18 -18.35 -6.68
C TYR A 117 3.67 -18.03 -6.52
N ILE A 118 4.40 -18.93 -5.90
CA ILE A 118 5.86 -18.84 -5.76
C ILE A 118 6.48 -20.23 -5.92
N ILE A 119 7.75 -20.32 -6.32
CA ILE A 119 8.46 -21.60 -6.41
C ILE A 119 8.83 -22.07 -5.00
N ALA A 120 8.56 -23.34 -4.72
CA ALA A 120 8.72 -23.93 -3.40
C ALA A 120 10.21 -24.00 -2.99
N PRO A 121 10.53 -23.84 -1.69
CA PRO A 121 11.88 -24.09 -1.18
C PRO A 121 12.37 -25.50 -1.53
N GLY A 122 13.65 -25.65 -1.85
CA GLY A 122 14.28 -26.91 -2.25
C GLY A 122 14.02 -27.31 -3.72
N THR A 123 13.22 -26.55 -4.47
CA THR A 123 12.98 -26.83 -5.88
C THR A 123 14.25 -26.58 -6.69
N GLN A 124 14.65 -27.56 -7.49
CA GLN A 124 15.71 -27.42 -8.48
C GLN A 124 15.13 -27.12 -9.87
N VAL A 125 15.62 -26.05 -10.48
CA VAL A 125 15.32 -25.62 -11.85
C VAL A 125 16.61 -25.52 -12.66
N ALA A 126 16.52 -25.33 -13.98
CA ALA A 126 17.69 -25.22 -14.83
C ALA A 126 18.65 -24.07 -14.42
N ALA A 127 18.09 -22.97 -13.88
CA ALA A 127 18.86 -21.82 -13.41
C ALA A 127 19.55 -22.04 -12.05
N GLY A 128 19.17 -23.05 -11.28
CA GLY A 128 19.72 -23.29 -9.93
C GLY A 128 18.69 -23.85 -8.94
N ILE A 129 18.96 -23.71 -7.66
CA ILE A 129 18.14 -24.23 -6.56
C ILE A 129 17.56 -23.08 -5.75
N TYR A 130 16.30 -23.20 -5.34
CA TYR A 130 15.70 -22.35 -4.31
C TYR A 130 16.16 -22.80 -2.93
N GLU A 131 17.18 -22.16 -2.39
CA GLU A 131 17.90 -22.62 -1.20
C GLU A 131 17.42 -21.90 0.07
N ALA A 132 17.02 -22.65 1.11
CA ALA A 132 16.65 -22.03 2.38
C ALA A 132 17.88 -21.40 3.06
N VAL A 133 17.72 -20.18 3.59
CA VAL A 133 18.77 -19.41 4.27
C VAL A 133 18.49 -19.39 5.77
N GLY A 134 19.55 -19.30 6.58
CA GLY A 134 19.47 -19.26 8.04
C GLY A 134 18.97 -20.56 8.67
N SER A 135 18.61 -20.49 9.96
CA SER A 135 18.10 -21.64 10.72
C SER A 135 16.57 -21.81 10.67
N CYS A 136 15.81 -20.75 10.33
CA CYS A 136 14.36 -20.81 10.37
C CYS A 136 13.79 -21.58 9.17
N ARG A 137 12.87 -22.51 9.44
CA ARG A 137 12.22 -23.36 8.42
C ARG A 137 10.71 -23.19 8.36
N GLN A 138 10.17 -22.26 9.14
CA GLN A 138 8.74 -22.02 9.25
C GLN A 138 8.44 -20.54 8.97
N PRO A 139 7.43 -20.23 8.14
CA PRO A 139 7.02 -18.84 7.97
C PRO A 139 6.55 -18.22 9.29
N ALA A 140 7.12 -17.06 9.65
CA ALA A 140 6.68 -16.29 10.81
C ALA A 140 5.27 -15.72 10.59
N ARG A 141 4.65 -15.16 11.64
CA ARG A 141 3.46 -14.33 11.45
C ARG A 141 3.87 -13.05 10.73
N LEU A 142 3.03 -12.52 9.84
CA LEU A 142 3.27 -11.23 9.21
C LEU A 142 3.45 -10.13 10.28
N PRO A 143 4.62 -9.48 10.38
CA PRO A 143 4.87 -8.47 11.40
C PRO A 143 4.06 -7.20 11.12
N GLY A 144 3.68 -6.50 12.19
CA GLY A 144 2.77 -5.35 12.10
C GLY A 144 3.29 -4.20 11.23
N TRP A 145 4.60 -3.93 11.27
CA TRP A 145 5.22 -2.89 10.44
C TRP A 145 5.09 -3.21 8.94
N LEU A 146 5.29 -4.48 8.57
CA LEU A 146 5.20 -4.92 7.17
C LEU A 146 3.74 -4.97 6.71
N ALA A 147 2.82 -5.42 7.57
CA ALA A 147 1.39 -5.34 7.31
C ALA A 147 0.95 -3.88 7.05
N GLY A 148 1.40 -2.93 7.88
CA GLY A 148 1.16 -1.50 7.69
C GLY A 148 1.75 -0.96 6.38
N ALA A 149 2.97 -1.37 6.02
CA ALA A 149 3.60 -1.00 4.75
C ALA A 149 2.83 -1.53 3.53
N LEU A 150 2.36 -2.78 3.61
CA LEU A 150 1.53 -3.41 2.57
C LEU A 150 0.16 -2.72 2.45
N GLU A 151 -0.45 -2.32 3.56
CA GLU A 151 -1.69 -1.53 3.57
C GLU A 151 -1.49 -0.16 2.92
N GLN A 152 -0.42 0.54 3.30
CA GLN A 152 -0.06 1.86 2.77
C GLN A 152 0.18 1.84 1.25
N THR A 153 0.67 0.73 0.73
CA THR A 153 0.93 0.52 -0.70
C THR A 153 -0.27 -0.09 -1.45
N GLY A 154 -1.40 -0.30 -0.77
CA GLY A 154 -2.65 -0.76 -1.40
C GLY A 154 -2.74 -2.27 -1.63
N HIS A 155 -1.94 -3.06 -0.92
CA HIS A 155 -1.99 -4.53 -1.01
C HIS A 155 -3.15 -5.13 -0.21
N LEU A 156 -3.69 -4.45 0.80
CA LEU A 156 -4.83 -4.99 1.55
C LEU A 156 -6.11 -4.94 0.71
N LEU A 157 -6.65 -6.11 0.36
CA LEU A 157 -7.99 -6.23 -0.21
C LEU A 157 -8.98 -6.24 0.95
N ALA A 158 -9.60 -5.10 1.22
CA ALA A 158 -10.65 -5.03 2.23
C ALA A 158 -11.72 -6.08 1.92
N ALA A 159 -12.07 -6.90 2.92
CA ALA A 159 -13.29 -7.68 2.87
C ALA A 159 -14.45 -6.71 2.63
N ARG A 160 -15.28 -6.98 1.61
CA ARG A 160 -16.52 -6.22 1.38
C ARG A 160 -17.24 -6.12 2.73
N PRO A 161 -17.45 -4.91 3.29
CA PRO A 161 -18.16 -4.82 4.56
C PRO A 161 -19.55 -5.45 4.38
N PRO A 162 -20.09 -6.18 5.36
CA PRO A 162 -21.53 -6.43 5.38
C PRO A 162 -22.21 -5.06 5.25
N ALA A 163 -23.25 -4.96 4.44
CA ALA A 163 -23.96 -3.71 4.20
C ALA A 163 -24.45 -3.14 5.54
N GLN A 164 -23.67 -2.24 6.14
CA GLN A 164 -24.04 -1.61 7.40
C GLN A 164 -25.18 -0.65 7.10
N THR A 165 -26.30 -0.92 7.77
CA THR A 165 -27.49 -0.09 7.79
C THR A 165 -27.10 1.34 8.14
N ARG A 166 -27.33 2.23 7.18
CA ARG A 166 -27.05 3.66 7.27
C ARG A 166 -27.77 4.24 8.49
N SER A 167 -27.02 4.69 9.50
CA SER A 167 -27.57 5.65 10.45
C SER A 167 -27.71 6.99 9.74
N ARG A 168 -28.96 7.47 9.68
CA ARG A 168 -29.34 8.70 8.99
C ARG A 168 -29.18 9.85 9.99
N VAL A 169 -28.14 10.65 9.87
CA VAL A 169 -27.98 11.88 10.67
C VAL A 169 -28.39 13.09 9.81
N PRO A 170 -29.06 14.12 10.38
CA PRO A 170 -29.98 15.01 9.64
C PRO A 170 -29.35 16.05 8.72
N ASN A 171 -30.14 16.43 7.70
CA ASN A 171 -29.92 17.56 6.78
C ASN A 171 -29.62 18.86 7.52
N ARG A 172 -28.35 19.30 7.55
CA ARG A 172 -27.98 20.73 7.66
C ARG A 172 -26.53 21.03 7.31
N ALA A 173 -26.05 20.55 6.17
CA ALA A 173 -24.86 21.13 5.54
C ALA A 173 -24.84 20.75 4.06
N ARG A 174 -25.18 21.73 3.19
CA ARG A 174 -24.66 21.98 1.83
C ARG A 174 -25.69 22.77 1.02
N MET A 175 -25.61 24.09 1.16
CA MET A 175 -25.94 25.03 0.09
C MET A 175 -24.62 25.62 -0.42
N ALA A 176 -24.63 26.00 -1.70
CA ALA A 176 -23.50 26.34 -2.60
C ALA A 176 -22.75 25.09 -3.12
N THR A 177 -22.73 24.75 -4.41
CA THR A 177 -22.72 25.58 -5.63
C THR A 177 -23.35 24.81 -6.82
N THR A 178 -23.83 25.57 -7.81
CA THR A 178 -24.67 25.22 -8.98
C THR A 178 -23.97 24.46 -10.14
N SER A 179 -24.65 23.41 -10.68
CA SER A 179 -24.70 22.74 -12.03
C SER A 179 -23.51 22.71 -13.04
N PRO A 180 -23.36 21.70 -13.94
CA PRO A 180 -24.39 20.83 -14.57
C PRO A 180 -24.48 19.39 -14.07
N ALA A 181 -25.70 18.86 -14.23
CA ALA A 181 -26.25 17.69 -13.56
C ALA A 181 -25.84 16.35 -14.20
N THR A 182 -25.03 15.59 -13.46
CA THR A 182 -25.11 14.13 -13.16
C THR A 182 -23.72 13.67 -12.71
N THR A 183 -22.66 14.21 -13.34
CA THR A 183 -21.25 13.95 -13.02
C THR A 183 -20.76 14.71 -11.78
N SER A 184 -21.26 15.94 -11.55
CA SER A 184 -20.94 16.76 -10.37
C SER A 184 -21.48 16.17 -9.07
N ALA A 185 -22.70 15.61 -9.07
CA ALA A 185 -23.30 15.01 -7.87
C ALA A 185 -22.58 13.73 -7.43
N TRP A 186 -22.10 12.93 -8.39
CA TRP A 186 -21.26 11.76 -8.10
C TRP A 186 -19.94 12.18 -7.46
N ALA A 187 -19.22 13.12 -8.06
CA ALA A 187 -17.94 13.61 -7.52
C ALA A 187 -18.10 14.22 -6.13
N ALA A 188 -19.14 15.03 -5.92
CA ALA A 188 -19.44 15.62 -4.61
C ALA A 188 -19.75 14.55 -3.55
N LYS A 189 -20.43 13.46 -3.94
CA LYS A 189 -20.70 12.32 -3.06
C LYS A 189 -19.43 11.53 -2.75
N VAL A 190 -18.60 11.25 -3.75
CA VAL A 190 -17.32 10.55 -3.58
C VAL A 190 -16.40 11.34 -2.65
N ALA A 191 -16.25 12.65 -2.87
CA ALA A 191 -15.48 13.52 -1.98
C ALA A 191 -16.07 13.54 -0.56
N ALA A 192 -17.39 13.64 -0.41
CA ALA A 192 -18.03 13.61 0.90
C ALA A 192 -17.79 12.29 1.66
N THR A 193 -17.90 11.14 0.97
CA THR A 193 -17.64 9.83 1.56
C THR A 193 -16.18 9.71 1.99
N ALA A 194 -15.24 10.12 1.15
CA ALA A 194 -13.82 10.10 1.47
C ALA A 194 -13.47 10.93 2.72
N LEU A 195 -14.09 12.11 2.87
CA LEU A 195 -13.91 12.97 4.05
C LEU A 195 -14.55 12.34 5.31
N SER A 196 -15.76 11.76 5.17
CA SER A 196 -16.46 11.10 6.28
C SER A 196 -15.67 9.91 6.82
N ASP A 197 -15.14 9.05 5.93
CA ASP A 197 -14.36 7.87 6.31
C ASP A 197 -13.16 8.23 7.20
N VAL A 198 -12.53 9.38 6.92
CA VAL A 198 -11.43 9.94 7.73
C VAL A 198 -11.95 10.46 9.07
N ALA A 199 -13.00 11.28 9.06
CA ALA A 199 -13.59 11.85 10.28
C ALA A 199 -14.08 10.77 11.26
N ASP A 200 -14.66 9.67 10.75
CA ASP A 200 -15.18 8.56 11.55
C ASP A 200 -14.09 7.87 12.39
N CYS A 201 -12.82 8.04 12.04
CA CYS A 201 -11.70 7.54 12.85
C CYS A 201 -11.61 8.20 14.22
N ALA A 202 -12.26 9.36 14.44
CA ALA A 202 -12.37 9.99 15.76
C ALA A 202 -12.97 9.04 16.81
N SER A 203 -13.85 8.13 16.39
CA SER A 203 -14.57 7.21 17.27
C SER A 203 -13.83 5.91 17.62
N ILE A 204 -12.68 5.65 16.99
CA ILE A 204 -11.93 4.38 17.13
C ILE A 204 -10.50 4.71 17.52
N SER A 205 -10.05 4.38 18.72
CA SER A 205 -8.73 4.78 19.25
C SER A 205 -7.55 4.08 18.57
N GLU A 206 -7.60 2.75 18.40
CA GLU A 206 -6.55 1.91 17.79
C GLU A 206 -7.10 1.09 16.61
N GLY A 207 -6.26 0.82 15.61
CA GLY A 207 -6.65 0.03 14.43
C GLY A 207 -7.65 0.70 13.49
N SER A 208 -7.88 2.01 13.62
CA SER A 208 -8.82 2.77 12.78
C SER A 208 -8.43 2.84 11.29
N GLY A 209 -7.17 2.50 10.96
CA GLY A 209 -6.60 2.66 9.62
C GLY A 209 -6.49 4.13 9.19
N TRP A 210 -6.40 5.08 10.14
CA TRP A 210 -6.47 6.52 9.88
C TRP A 210 -5.49 6.98 8.79
N ASN A 211 -4.21 6.57 8.84
CA ASN A 211 -3.22 6.88 7.79
C ASN A 211 -3.72 6.44 6.40
N THR A 212 -4.20 5.20 6.29
CA THR A 212 -4.72 4.61 5.05
C THR A 212 -5.94 5.37 4.53
N LYS A 213 -6.86 5.76 5.41
CA LYS A 213 -8.06 6.51 5.03
C LYS A 213 -7.72 7.94 4.60
N VAL A 214 -6.79 8.60 5.27
CA VAL A 214 -6.30 9.93 4.87
C VAL A 214 -5.62 9.86 3.50
N ASN A 215 -4.74 8.88 3.28
CA ASN A 215 -4.06 8.69 1.99
C ASN A 215 -5.06 8.38 0.87
N ARG A 216 -6.01 7.47 1.10
CA ARG A 216 -7.06 7.13 0.13
C ARG A 216 -7.94 8.32 -0.20
N ALA A 217 -8.31 9.12 0.80
CA ALA A 217 -9.09 10.34 0.59
C ALA A 217 -8.30 11.35 -0.24
N ALA A 218 -7.01 11.56 0.07
CA ALA A 218 -6.13 12.43 -0.69
C ALA A 218 -5.98 11.98 -2.16
N TYR A 219 -5.74 10.68 -2.38
CA TYR A 219 -5.68 10.08 -3.72
C TYR A 219 -6.99 10.28 -4.49
N THR A 220 -8.13 10.06 -3.83
CA THR A 220 -9.45 10.23 -4.44
C THR A 220 -9.72 11.69 -4.82
N LEU A 221 -9.41 12.64 -3.94
CA LEU A 221 -9.55 14.06 -4.23
C LEU A 221 -8.61 14.48 -5.37
N GLY A 222 -7.38 13.98 -5.40
CA GLY A 222 -6.42 14.23 -6.46
C GLY A 222 -6.91 13.78 -7.83
N GLY A 223 -7.49 12.57 -7.92
CA GLY A 223 -8.08 12.08 -9.17
C GLY A 223 -9.32 12.86 -9.60
N LEU A 224 -10.15 13.34 -8.66
CA LEU A 224 -11.29 14.21 -8.96
C LEU A 224 -10.86 15.61 -9.45
N VAL A 225 -9.76 16.15 -8.92
CA VAL A 225 -9.14 17.38 -9.41
C VAL A 225 -8.63 17.18 -10.84
N ALA A 226 -7.88 16.11 -11.09
CA ALA A 226 -7.35 15.83 -12.43
C ALA A 226 -8.44 15.53 -13.47
N ALA A 227 -9.57 14.96 -13.06
CA ALA A 227 -10.74 14.78 -13.90
C ALA A 227 -11.59 16.06 -14.07
N GLY A 228 -11.19 17.18 -13.47
CA GLY A 228 -11.88 18.47 -13.57
C GLY A 228 -13.17 18.59 -12.74
N PHE A 229 -13.46 17.62 -11.87
CA PHE A 229 -14.65 17.65 -11.01
C PHE A 229 -14.49 18.50 -9.76
N ILE A 230 -13.25 18.69 -9.30
CA ILE A 230 -12.90 19.62 -8.22
C ILE A 230 -12.05 20.73 -8.83
N THR A 231 -12.63 21.92 -8.95
CA THR A 231 -11.94 23.10 -9.47
C THR A 231 -11.14 23.83 -8.40
N ASN A 232 -11.55 23.73 -7.14
CA ASN A 232 -10.83 24.32 -6.00
C ASN A 232 -10.05 23.24 -5.24
N GLN A 233 -8.85 22.90 -5.74
CA GLN A 233 -7.97 21.92 -5.08
C GLN A 233 -7.60 22.35 -3.65
N ALA A 234 -7.22 23.62 -3.45
CA ALA A 234 -6.81 24.12 -2.14
C ALA A 234 -7.94 23.97 -1.09
N GLY A 235 -9.19 24.21 -1.49
CA GLY A 235 -10.35 23.98 -0.64
C GLY A 235 -10.58 22.50 -0.30
N ALA A 236 -10.36 21.60 -1.26
CA ALA A 236 -10.48 20.16 -1.03
C ALA A 236 -9.38 19.61 -0.11
N GLU A 237 -8.15 20.11 -0.27
CA GLU A 237 -7.02 19.80 0.61
C GLU A 237 -7.28 20.29 2.03
N ALA A 238 -7.73 21.54 2.18
CA ALA A 238 -8.07 22.11 3.48
C ALA A 238 -9.17 21.31 4.19
N ALA A 239 -10.23 20.91 3.47
CA ALA A 239 -11.31 20.10 4.02
C ALA A 239 -10.84 18.70 4.46
N LEU A 240 -9.92 18.09 3.72
CA LEU A 240 -9.32 16.81 4.11
C LEU A 240 -8.41 16.96 5.33
N LEU A 241 -7.61 18.02 5.38
CA LEU A 241 -6.78 18.31 6.54
C LEU A 241 -7.65 18.53 7.79
N GLU A 242 -8.75 19.28 7.67
CA GLU A 242 -9.71 19.48 8.76
C GLU A 242 -10.30 18.15 9.26
N ALA A 243 -10.75 17.27 8.36
CA ALA A 243 -11.27 15.96 8.73
C ALA A 243 -10.20 15.07 9.41
N ALA A 244 -8.97 15.11 8.90
CA ALA A 244 -7.85 14.37 9.46
C ALA A 244 -7.51 14.85 10.88
N LEU A 245 -7.44 16.16 11.08
CA LEU A 245 -7.16 16.79 12.38
C LEU A 245 -8.31 16.64 13.37
N TYR A 246 -9.56 16.63 12.90
CA TYR A 246 -10.71 16.30 13.74
C TYR A 246 -10.59 14.90 14.33
N ALA A 247 -10.17 13.93 13.51
CA ALA A 247 -9.99 12.56 13.98
C ALA A 247 -8.73 12.39 14.85
N ARG A 248 -7.63 13.07 14.53
CA ARG A 248 -6.33 12.98 15.24
C ARG A 248 -5.60 14.33 15.26
N PRO A 249 -5.91 15.21 16.23
CA PRO A 249 -5.32 16.55 16.31
C PRO A 249 -3.80 16.53 16.45
N GLU A 250 -3.25 15.51 17.11
CA GLU A 250 -1.82 15.36 17.41
C GLU A 250 -0.98 14.98 16.19
N ARG A 251 -1.61 14.54 15.08
CA ARG A 251 -0.92 14.03 13.89
C ARG A 251 -0.84 15.03 12.74
N ALA A 252 -0.85 16.32 13.03
CA ALA A 252 -0.95 17.37 12.02
C ALA A 252 0.13 17.32 10.92
N GLN A 253 1.39 17.11 11.31
CA GLN A 253 2.48 17.06 10.33
C GLN A 253 2.42 15.81 9.46
N GLN A 254 2.07 14.67 10.07
CA GLN A 254 1.86 13.41 9.34
C GLN A 254 0.67 13.52 8.38
N ALA A 255 -0.45 14.12 8.81
CA ALA A 255 -1.61 14.37 7.96
C ALA A 255 -1.23 15.17 6.70
N ARG A 256 -0.51 16.29 6.87
CA ARG A 256 -0.07 17.12 5.74
C ARG A 256 0.79 16.34 4.74
N SER A 257 1.77 15.58 5.24
CA SER A 257 2.65 14.77 4.37
C SER A 257 1.87 13.69 3.59
N ILE A 258 0.96 12.98 4.26
CA ILE A 258 0.11 11.96 3.61
C ILE A 258 -0.84 12.60 2.59
N ILE A 259 -1.40 13.76 2.91
CA ILE A 259 -2.34 14.48 2.02
C ILE A 259 -1.61 14.97 0.77
N GLN A 260 -0.44 15.60 0.93
CA GLN A 260 0.35 16.11 -0.18
C GLN A 260 0.76 14.98 -1.13
N SER A 261 1.35 13.90 -0.60
CA SER A 261 1.77 12.74 -1.39
C SER A 261 0.58 12.05 -2.08
N GLY A 262 -0.52 11.84 -1.36
CA GLY A 262 -1.73 11.24 -1.90
C GLY A 262 -2.39 12.07 -3.00
N LEU A 263 -2.47 13.40 -2.85
CA LEU A 263 -3.03 14.31 -3.86
C LEU A 263 -2.23 14.25 -5.16
N VAL A 264 -0.89 14.34 -5.07
CA VAL A 264 0.01 14.26 -6.24
C VAL A 264 -0.15 12.91 -6.95
N ALA A 265 -0.20 11.81 -6.20
CA ALA A 265 -0.41 10.47 -6.77
C ALA A 265 -1.79 10.35 -7.46
N GLY A 266 -2.84 10.88 -6.83
CA GLY A 266 -4.20 10.88 -7.37
C GLY A 266 -4.33 11.70 -8.65
N GLN A 267 -3.65 12.84 -8.75
CA GLN A 267 -3.69 13.69 -9.94
C GLN A 267 -3.12 13.01 -11.19
N ARG A 268 -2.24 12.02 -11.03
CA ARG A 268 -1.71 11.20 -12.12
C ARG A 268 -2.73 10.17 -12.63
N GLN A 269 -3.85 10.01 -11.95
CA GLN A 269 -4.89 9.01 -12.24
C GLN A 269 -6.28 9.66 -12.19
N PRO A 270 -6.69 10.39 -13.26
CA PRO A 270 -8.00 11.03 -13.33
C PRO A 270 -9.14 10.05 -13.02
N LEU A 271 -10.01 10.41 -12.08
CA LEU A 271 -11.14 9.59 -11.66
C LEU A 271 -12.29 9.73 -12.66
N THR A 272 -12.60 8.64 -13.37
CA THR A 272 -13.77 8.58 -14.24
C THR A 272 -14.96 7.95 -13.50
N PRO A 273 -16.18 8.46 -13.70
CA PRO A 273 -17.38 7.72 -13.33
C PRO A 273 -17.36 6.43 -14.16
N LYS A 274 -17.28 5.26 -13.53
CA LYS A 274 -17.51 4.01 -14.25
C LYS A 274 -18.96 4.02 -14.72
N ASP A 275 -19.17 3.83 -16.02
CA ASP A 275 -20.49 3.61 -16.61
C ASP A 275 -21.19 2.50 -15.83
N ARG A 276 -22.43 2.79 -15.41
CA ARG A 276 -23.23 1.98 -14.49
C ARG A 276 -23.55 0.58 -15.02
#